data_AF-A0A9D8B644-F1
#
_entry.id   AF-A0A9D8B644-F1
#
_cell.length_a   1.000
_cell.length_b   1.000
_cell.length_c   1.000
_cell.angle_alpha   90.00
_cell.angle_beta   90.00
_cell.angle_gamma   90.00
#
_symmetry.space_group_name_H-M   'P 1'
#
loop_
_entity.id
_entity.type
_entity.pdbx_description
1 polymer ?
#
loop_
_entity_poly.entity_id
_entity_poly.type
_entity_poly.pdbx_seq_one_letter_code
_entity_poly.pdbx_strand_id
1 'polypeptide(L)'
;MKRRTVRLAAAILTLALVTSGTMGCLAKPPQAVNTRMASDALNIIPPGWQYLMYWDVNQLRELETRYNASNPMDWTMEKYMGIDYRLLNRFLIAEIDESAGMALLEGRFDTEKIKGKLLQYEGFTYLQTEYRGIEIWAEVGGDRWGALTPEHVIDGNEETVRNAVDLMKDGGPSLADDPELGEMLAYLPQGFCVMAAKGKSGFFPYEDEGWDGLEVTALSHTSDGNGTVGITVVHRFKDQATAHDYVDTVEDSLAGGTSFHSENIYSAPIKLESYRVSQNREFIRVDAVANAAHYFGYADTSTPESTIREFFDAEMALDATKAANCVAGEQSMEIMWGIGNSFRSQRDYSLEVSNLEIVIIEKTGTHAIAELSLDIRETFGGKVRERHVDDTMELVKEGNRWLLQFPEGEESEE
;
A
#
# COMPACT_ATOMS: atom_id res chain seq x y z
N MET A 1 9.18 62.82 38.73
CA MET A 1 8.99 62.47 37.30
C MET A 1 8.36 61.08 37.19
N LYS A 2 7.16 61.01 36.58
CA LYS A 2 6.42 59.89 35.93
C LYS A 2 6.66 58.46 36.47
N ARG A 3 5.78 57.80 37.25
CA ARG A 3 4.43 57.23 36.97
C ARG A 3 4.26 56.53 35.61
N ARG A 4 4.12 55.18 35.62
CA ARG A 4 3.06 54.35 34.97
C ARG A 4 3.22 52.85 35.39
N THR A 5 2.33 52.27 36.21
CA THR A 5 1.16 51.40 35.87
C THR A 5 1.58 50.04 35.26
N VAL A 6 1.55 48.87 35.94
CA VAL A 6 0.44 47.96 36.34
C VAL A 6 -0.47 47.52 35.18
N ARG A 7 -0.70 46.19 35.07
CA ARG A 7 -1.46 45.36 34.08
C ARG A 7 -0.55 44.84 32.95
N LEU A 8 -0.32 43.55 32.71
CA LEU A 8 -1.21 42.36 32.60
C LEU A 8 -0.23 41.15 32.59
N ALA A 9 -0.19 40.12 33.44
CA ALA A 9 -1.25 39.24 33.94
C ALA A 9 -2.16 38.69 32.83
N ALA A 10 -1.59 38.15 31.74
CA ALA A 10 -2.33 37.39 30.71
C ALA A 10 -1.50 36.50 29.76
N ALA A 11 -0.21 36.22 30.01
CA ALA A 11 0.63 35.48 29.04
C ALA A 11 1.40 34.29 29.61
N ILE A 12 1.12 33.90 30.87
CA ILE A 12 1.74 32.74 31.55
C ILE A 12 0.71 31.59 31.72
N LEU A 13 -0.47 31.70 31.08
CA LEU A 13 -1.54 30.70 31.14
C LEU A 13 -1.94 30.15 29.75
N THR A 14 -0.96 30.04 28.85
CA THR A 14 -1.11 29.35 27.55
C THR A 14 0.05 28.36 27.34
N LEU A 15 0.51 27.75 28.43
CA LEU A 15 1.50 26.67 28.42
C LEU A 15 1.01 25.41 29.16
N ALA A 16 -0.31 25.32 29.36
CA ALA A 16 -1.01 24.20 29.99
C ALA A 16 -2.38 23.98 29.31
N LEU A 17 -2.37 23.83 27.99
CA LEU A 17 -3.32 22.99 27.25
C LEU A 17 -2.48 21.75 26.91
N VAL A 18 -2.29 20.84 27.88
CA VAL A 18 -3.10 19.63 27.96
C VAL A 18 -3.23 19.02 26.55
N THR A 19 -2.22 18.26 26.16
CA THR A 19 -2.31 17.15 25.20
C THR A 19 -3.18 16.03 25.81
N SER A 20 -4.36 16.37 26.31
CA SER A 20 -5.44 15.42 26.46
C SER A 20 -5.94 15.22 25.06
N GLY A 21 -5.73 14.02 24.50
CA GLY A 21 -6.60 13.54 23.43
C GLY A 21 -8.02 13.88 23.87
N THR A 22 -8.70 14.73 23.09
CA THR A 22 -10.09 15.06 23.44
C THR A 22 -10.87 13.76 23.30
N MET A 23 -11.22 13.13 24.43
CA MET A 23 -12.16 12.02 24.47
C MET A 23 -13.51 12.54 23.95
N GLY A 24 -13.65 12.57 22.63
CA GLY A 24 -14.92 12.78 21.97
C GLY A 24 -15.66 11.47 21.95
N CYS A 25 -16.90 11.44 22.45
CA CYS A 25 -17.80 10.34 22.12
C CYS A 25 -18.00 10.33 20.61
N LEU A 26 -17.89 9.16 19.96
CA LEU A 26 -18.44 9.01 18.62
C LEU A 26 -19.95 9.27 18.73
N ALA A 27 -20.45 10.28 18.02
CA ALA A 27 -21.88 10.39 17.76
C ALA A 27 -22.32 9.11 17.05
N LYS A 28 -23.58 8.68 17.25
CA LYS A 28 -24.15 7.61 16.44
C LYS A 28 -23.84 7.90 14.96
N PRO A 29 -23.40 6.89 14.18
CA PRO A 29 -23.05 7.11 12.79
C PRO A 29 -24.27 7.76 12.13
N PRO A 30 -24.08 8.83 11.34
CA PRO A 30 -25.19 9.47 10.66
C PRO A 30 -25.93 8.41 9.85
N GLN A 31 -27.26 8.34 9.98
CA GLN A 31 -28.09 7.40 9.22
C GLN A 31 -27.78 7.53 7.72
N ALA A 32 -27.07 6.54 7.17
CA ALA A 32 -26.97 6.25 5.73
C ALA A 32 -26.61 7.44 4.80
N VAL A 33 -25.71 8.35 5.19
CA VAL A 33 -25.45 9.54 4.35
C VAL A 33 -24.28 9.41 3.36
N ASN A 34 -23.43 8.38 3.36
CA ASN A 34 -22.34 8.34 2.35
C ASN A 34 -21.79 6.97 1.92
N THR A 35 -22.62 5.96 1.71
CA THR A 35 -22.21 4.66 1.11
C THR A 35 -22.04 4.68 -0.42
N ARG A 36 -22.09 5.86 -1.07
CA ARG A 36 -21.89 5.98 -2.54
C ARG A 36 -20.50 5.57 -3.03
N MET A 37 -19.53 5.45 -2.12
CA MET A 37 -18.15 5.16 -2.47
C MET A 37 -17.91 3.81 -3.12
N ALA A 38 -18.72 2.82 -2.72
CA ALA A 38 -18.46 1.43 -3.06
C ALA A 38 -19.73 0.70 -3.51
N SER A 39 -20.90 1.34 -3.56
CA SER A 39 -22.18 0.63 -3.69
C SER A 39 -22.24 -0.29 -4.90
N ASP A 40 -21.83 0.19 -6.08
CA ASP A 40 -22.04 -0.58 -7.32
C ASP A 40 -21.06 -1.75 -7.44
N ALA A 41 -19.81 -1.57 -7.01
CA ALA A 41 -18.82 -2.64 -6.95
C ALA A 41 -19.12 -3.65 -5.84
N LEU A 42 -19.61 -3.20 -4.68
CA LEU A 42 -20.03 -4.11 -3.60
C LEU A 42 -21.29 -4.92 -3.96
N ASN A 43 -22.14 -4.40 -4.86
CA ASN A 43 -23.33 -5.12 -5.34
C ASN A 43 -23.00 -6.34 -6.20
N ILE A 44 -21.76 -6.46 -6.69
CA ILE A 44 -21.32 -7.57 -7.54
C ILE A 44 -20.39 -8.54 -6.80
N ILE A 45 -20.17 -8.32 -5.51
CA ILE A 45 -19.42 -9.23 -4.65
C ILE A 45 -20.42 -10.09 -3.87
N PRO A 46 -20.26 -11.42 -3.88
CA PRO A 46 -21.07 -12.31 -3.07
C PRO A 46 -20.99 -11.97 -1.57
N PRO A 47 -22.03 -12.31 -0.78
CA PRO A 47 -21.98 -12.16 0.66
C PRO A 47 -20.97 -13.14 1.28
N GLY A 48 -20.52 -12.82 2.49
CA GLY A 48 -19.41 -13.53 3.14
C GLY A 48 -18.11 -12.83 2.80
N TRP A 49 -17.45 -12.27 3.80
CA TRP A 49 -16.17 -11.60 3.63
C TRP A 49 -15.33 -11.85 4.87
N GLN A 50 -14.04 -12.09 4.66
CA GLN A 50 -12.98 -12.05 5.65
C GLN A 50 -12.11 -10.82 5.45
N TYR A 51 -11.95 -10.40 4.19
CA TYR A 51 -11.11 -9.28 3.82
C TYR A 51 -11.73 -8.52 2.65
N LEU A 52 -11.59 -7.21 2.67
CA LEU A 52 -12.00 -6.30 1.61
C LEU A 52 -10.93 -5.20 1.49
N MET A 53 -10.59 -4.87 0.26
CA MET A 53 -9.69 -3.79 -0.07
C MET A 53 -10.18 -3.13 -1.34
N TYR A 54 -10.43 -1.83 -1.28
CA TYR A 54 -10.98 -1.03 -2.35
C TYR A 54 -10.09 0.18 -2.60
N TRP A 55 -9.86 0.49 -3.86
CA TRP A 55 -9.18 1.70 -4.30
C TRP A 55 -10.01 2.46 -5.33
N ASP A 56 -10.16 3.76 -5.09
CA ASP A 56 -10.60 4.74 -6.08
C ASP A 56 -9.38 5.17 -6.89
N VAL A 57 -9.21 4.54 -8.04
CA VAL A 57 -8.05 4.72 -8.92
C VAL A 57 -8.04 6.10 -9.56
N ASN A 58 -9.21 6.74 -9.74
CA ASN A 58 -9.27 8.13 -10.20
C ASN A 58 -8.63 9.07 -9.19
N GLN A 59 -8.98 8.93 -7.91
CA GLN A 59 -8.38 9.74 -6.86
C GLN A 59 -6.88 9.45 -6.73
N LEU A 60 -6.47 8.18 -6.80
CA LEU A 60 -5.04 7.81 -6.80
C LEU A 60 -4.29 8.51 -7.93
N ARG A 61 -4.80 8.49 -9.17
CA ARG A 61 -4.18 9.19 -10.31
C ARG A 61 -4.04 10.71 -10.11
N GLU A 62 -5.02 11.35 -9.49
CA GLU A 62 -4.93 12.78 -9.18
C GLU A 62 -3.81 13.06 -8.18
N LEU A 63 -3.66 12.19 -7.17
CA LEU A 63 -2.56 12.26 -6.22
C LEU A 63 -1.24 11.95 -6.90
N GLU A 64 -1.23 10.98 -7.81
CA GLU A 64 -0.04 10.61 -8.57
C GLU A 64 0.47 11.78 -9.39
N THR A 65 -0.43 12.41 -10.15
CA THR A 65 -0.11 13.61 -10.93
C THR A 65 0.37 14.75 -10.03
N ARG A 66 -0.27 14.95 -8.87
CA ARG A 66 0.08 16.03 -7.93
C ARG A 66 1.45 15.83 -7.29
N TYR A 67 1.80 14.60 -6.96
CA TYR A 67 3.06 14.27 -6.28
C TYR A 67 4.14 13.76 -7.23
N ASN A 68 3.88 13.73 -8.54
CA ASN A 68 4.76 13.24 -9.60
C ASN A 68 5.18 11.79 -9.37
N ALA A 69 4.18 10.95 -9.22
CA ALA A 69 4.24 9.59 -8.78
C ALA A 69 4.22 8.58 -9.92
N SER A 70 5.05 7.55 -9.85
CA SER A 70 4.83 6.30 -10.58
C SER A 70 4.16 5.30 -9.65
N ASN A 71 3.00 4.78 -10.06
CA ASN A 71 2.35 3.70 -9.34
C ASN A 71 2.86 2.37 -9.86
N PRO A 72 3.46 1.50 -9.03
CA PRO A 72 3.93 0.20 -9.48
C PRO A 72 2.81 -0.66 -10.08
N MET A 73 1.55 -0.43 -9.67
CA MET A 73 0.39 -1.10 -10.27
C MET A 73 0.20 -0.76 -11.75
N ASP A 74 0.59 0.44 -12.21
CA ASP A 74 0.45 0.87 -13.61
C ASP A 74 1.22 -0.07 -14.54
N TRP A 75 2.52 -0.23 -14.26
CA TRP A 75 3.39 -1.11 -15.02
C TRP A 75 2.98 -2.59 -14.90
N THR A 76 2.66 -3.08 -13.70
CA THR A 76 2.30 -4.48 -13.50
C THR A 76 1.01 -4.84 -14.26
N MET A 77 -0.04 -4.01 -14.16
CA MET A 77 -1.31 -4.28 -14.84
C MET A 77 -1.16 -4.22 -16.36
N GLU A 78 -0.42 -3.26 -16.90
CA GLU A 78 -0.23 -3.18 -18.35
C GLU A 78 0.65 -4.32 -18.88
N LYS A 79 1.77 -4.63 -18.21
CA LYS A 79 2.71 -5.66 -18.66
C LYS A 79 2.08 -7.05 -18.67
N TYR A 80 1.46 -7.43 -17.55
CA TYR A 80 0.99 -8.80 -17.31
C TYR A 80 -0.45 -9.03 -17.76
N MET A 81 -1.33 -8.04 -17.59
CA MET A 81 -2.76 -8.20 -17.92
C MET A 81 -3.17 -7.44 -19.19
N GLY A 82 -2.31 -6.58 -19.73
CA GLY A 82 -2.66 -5.71 -20.86
C GLY A 82 -3.63 -4.59 -20.48
N ILE A 83 -3.85 -4.37 -19.18
CA ILE A 83 -4.79 -3.38 -18.66
C ILE A 83 -4.08 -2.04 -18.54
N ASP A 84 -4.56 -1.05 -19.30
CA ASP A 84 -4.11 0.33 -19.14
C ASP A 84 -4.70 0.89 -17.84
N TYR A 85 -3.85 1.10 -16.84
CA TYR A 85 -4.26 1.62 -15.53
C TYR A 85 -4.96 2.98 -15.63
N ARG A 86 -4.70 3.78 -16.67
CA ARG A 86 -5.38 5.08 -16.90
C ARG A 86 -6.85 4.91 -17.26
N LEU A 87 -7.25 3.72 -17.72
CA LEU A 87 -8.64 3.39 -18.05
C LEU A 87 -9.36 2.69 -16.89
N LEU A 88 -8.65 2.37 -15.82
CA LEU A 88 -9.21 1.78 -14.60
C LEU A 88 -9.86 2.89 -13.74
N ASN A 89 -11.07 2.68 -13.25
CA ASN A 89 -11.73 3.60 -12.33
C ASN A 89 -11.60 3.16 -10.89
N ARG A 90 -11.73 1.85 -10.65
CA ARG A 90 -11.73 1.24 -9.33
C ARG A 90 -11.04 -0.12 -9.38
N PHE A 91 -10.39 -0.45 -8.29
CA PHE A 91 -9.85 -1.77 -8.05
C PHE A 91 -10.34 -2.26 -6.70
N LEU A 92 -10.75 -3.52 -6.66
CA LEU A 92 -11.25 -4.14 -5.45
C LEU A 92 -10.70 -5.56 -5.34
N ILE A 93 -10.33 -5.95 -4.13
CA ILE A 93 -10.02 -7.32 -3.73
C ILE A 93 -10.95 -7.67 -2.58
N ALA A 94 -11.57 -8.84 -2.64
CA ALA A 94 -12.34 -9.40 -1.55
C ALA A 94 -11.94 -10.86 -1.32
N GLU A 95 -11.71 -11.24 -0.08
CA GLU A 95 -11.64 -12.64 0.33
C GLU A 95 -12.96 -12.97 1.02
N ILE A 96 -13.70 -13.91 0.45
CA ILE A 96 -15.02 -14.34 0.91
C ILE A 96 -14.87 -15.36 2.04
N ASP A 97 -13.92 -16.30 1.85
CA ASP A 97 -13.45 -17.27 2.84
C ASP A 97 -11.98 -17.65 2.58
N GLU A 98 -11.41 -18.56 3.39
CA GLU A 98 -10.00 -19.00 3.31
C GLU A 98 -9.59 -19.62 1.95
N SER A 99 -10.56 -19.98 1.10
CA SER A 99 -10.36 -20.62 -0.19
C SER A 99 -10.91 -19.81 -1.37
N ALA A 100 -11.54 -18.67 -1.11
CA ALA A 100 -12.30 -17.91 -2.09
C ALA A 100 -11.89 -16.44 -2.09
N GLY A 101 -10.90 -16.12 -2.93
CA GLY A 101 -10.53 -14.75 -3.28
C GLY A 101 -11.23 -14.28 -4.56
N MET A 102 -11.45 -12.98 -4.67
CA MET A 102 -11.89 -12.33 -5.88
C MET A 102 -11.22 -10.96 -6.04
N ALA A 103 -10.74 -10.67 -7.24
CA ALA A 103 -10.36 -9.34 -7.66
C ALA A 103 -11.36 -8.82 -8.70
N LEU A 104 -11.72 -7.55 -8.57
CA LEU A 104 -12.64 -6.84 -9.44
C LEU A 104 -11.98 -5.54 -9.88
N LEU A 105 -11.85 -5.38 -11.19
CA LEU A 105 -11.38 -4.16 -11.83
C LEU A 105 -12.54 -3.55 -12.60
N GLU A 106 -12.91 -2.32 -12.29
CA GLU A 106 -13.97 -1.57 -12.97
C GLU A 106 -13.34 -0.44 -13.78
N GLY A 107 -13.64 -0.34 -15.07
CA GLY A 107 -12.97 0.60 -15.96
C GLY A 107 -13.50 0.60 -17.38
N ARG A 108 -12.62 0.88 -18.34
CA ARG A 108 -12.87 0.69 -19.77
C ARG A 108 -11.76 -0.18 -20.34
N PHE A 109 -12.11 -1.38 -20.79
CA PHE A 109 -11.12 -2.38 -21.16
C PHE A 109 -11.12 -2.63 -22.66
N ASP A 110 -9.91 -2.68 -23.25
CA ASP A 110 -9.70 -3.33 -24.54
C ASP A 110 -9.62 -4.84 -24.29
N THR A 111 -10.77 -5.50 -24.37
CA THR A 111 -10.86 -6.93 -24.09
C THR A 111 -10.00 -7.75 -25.05
N GLU A 112 -9.79 -7.31 -26.29
CA GLU A 112 -8.93 -8.04 -27.24
C GLU A 112 -7.44 -7.95 -26.85
N LYS A 113 -6.99 -6.79 -26.34
CA LYS A 113 -5.63 -6.64 -25.77
C LYS A 113 -5.43 -7.58 -24.58
N ILE A 114 -6.40 -7.66 -23.66
CA ILE A 114 -6.35 -8.54 -22.49
C ILE A 114 -6.30 -10.01 -22.92
N LYS A 115 -7.16 -10.43 -23.86
CA LYS A 115 -7.16 -11.80 -24.41
C LYS A 115 -5.81 -12.15 -25.04
N GLY A 116 -5.26 -11.23 -25.84
CA GLY A 116 -3.94 -11.40 -26.44
C GLY A 116 -2.86 -11.67 -25.40
N LYS A 117 -2.92 -10.98 -24.24
CA LYS A 117 -1.99 -11.20 -23.12
C LYS A 117 -2.21 -12.52 -22.41
N LEU A 118 -3.46 -12.91 -22.13
CA LEU A 118 -3.78 -14.20 -21.52
C LEU A 118 -3.27 -15.39 -22.36
N LEU A 119 -3.30 -15.29 -23.68
CA LEU A 119 -2.79 -16.31 -24.60
C LEU A 119 -1.27 -16.36 -24.70
N GLN A 120 -0.58 -15.27 -24.34
CA GLN A 120 0.89 -15.15 -24.36
C GLN A 120 1.52 -15.49 -23.02
N TYR A 121 0.73 -15.60 -21.96
CA TYR A 121 1.24 -15.78 -20.61
C TYR A 121 1.81 -17.19 -20.44
N GLU A 122 3.13 -17.29 -20.38
CA GLU A 122 3.81 -18.57 -20.21
C GLU A 122 3.45 -19.23 -18.87
N GLY A 123 3.17 -20.54 -18.90
CA GLY A 123 2.84 -21.33 -17.71
C GLY A 123 1.34 -21.55 -17.48
N PHE A 124 0.46 -20.79 -18.14
CA PHE A 124 -0.99 -20.95 -18.02
C PHE A 124 -1.61 -21.22 -19.38
N THR A 125 -2.51 -22.20 -19.45
CA THR A 125 -3.37 -22.39 -20.61
C THR A 125 -4.77 -22.04 -20.20
N TYR A 126 -5.44 -21.15 -20.93
CA TYR A 126 -6.83 -20.79 -20.63
C TYR A 126 -7.77 -21.34 -21.70
N LEU A 127 -8.94 -21.81 -21.27
CA LEU A 127 -10.07 -22.14 -22.14
C LEU A 127 -11.07 -21.01 -22.09
N GLN A 128 -11.39 -20.49 -23.28
CA GLN A 128 -12.51 -19.58 -23.44
C GLN A 128 -13.82 -20.37 -23.37
N THR A 129 -14.73 -19.91 -22.53
CA THR A 129 -16.10 -20.38 -22.42
C THR A 129 -17.04 -19.19 -22.23
N GLU A 130 -18.32 -19.45 -22.02
CA GLU A 130 -19.33 -18.43 -21.76
C GLU A 130 -20.20 -18.85 -20.58
N TYR A 131 -20.50 -17.89 -19.71
CA TYR A 131 -21.50 -18.05 -18.67
C TYR A 131 -22.49 -16.88 -18.75
N ARG A 132 -23.75 -17.18 -19.03
CA ARG A 132 -24.85 -16.20 -19.10
C ARG A 132 -24.57 -15.01 -20.05
N GLY A 133 -23.96 -15.29 -21.20
CA GLY A 133 -23.61 -14.24 -22.16
C GLY A 133 -22.44 -13.35 -21.72
N ILE A 134 -21.68 -13.74 -20.70
CA ILE A 134 -20.40 -13.14 -20.34
C ILE A 134 -19.29 -14.11 -20.71
N GLU A 135 -18.24 -13.57 -21.32
CA GLU A 135 -17.07 -14.33 -21.72
C GLU A 135 -16.24 -14.70 -20.48
N ILE A 136 -15.91 -15.98 -20.37
CA ILE A 136 -15.17 -16.55 -19.25
C ILE A 136 -13.87 -17.18 -19.77
N TRP A 137 -12.78 -16.98 -19.04
CA TRP A 137 -11.48 -17.56 -19.28
C TRP A 137 -11.08 -18.41 -18.08
N ALA A 138 -11.08 -19.73 -18.25
CA ALA A 138 -10.78 -20.67 -17.17
C ALA A 138 -9.42 -21.32 -17.40
N GLU A 139 -8.57 -21.35 -16.37
CA GLU A 139 -7.29 -22.03 -16.42
C GLU A 139 -7.48 -23.55 -16.60
N VAL A 140 -6.72 -24.15 -17.51
CA VAL A 140 -6.73 -25.60 -17.77
C VAL A 140 -5.97 -26.32 -16.67
N GLY A 141 -6.70 -27.05 -15.83
CA GLY A 141 -6.11 -27.84 -14.75
C GLY A 141 -5.78 -27.04 -13.49
N GLY A 142 -6.10 -25.75 -13.47
CA GLY A 142 -6.10 -24.89 -12.29
C GLY A 142 -7.51 -24.57 -11.82
N ASP A 143 -7.59 -23.69 -10.82
CA ASP A 143 -8.84 -23.21 -10.21
C ASP A 143 -9.18 -21.77 -10.60
N ARG A 144 -8.29 -21.08 -11.33
CA ARG A 144 -8.45 -19.67 -11.69
C ARG A 144 -9.42 -19.47 -12.85
N TRP A 145 -10.36 -18.56 -12.65
CA TRP A 145 -11.38 -18.14 -13.59
C TRP A 145 -11.35 -16.61 -13.71
N GLY A 146 -11.54 -16.12 -14.93
CA GLY A 146 -11.70 -14.72 -15.23
C GLY A 146 -12.98 -14.45 -16.01
N ALA A 147 -13.77 -13.46 -15.62
CA ALA A 147 -14.86 -12.94 -16.44
C ALA A 147 -14.46 -11.60 -17.05
N LEU A 148 -14.70 -11.45 -18.36
CA LEU A 148 -14.34 -10.24 -19.11
C LEU A 148 -15.58 -9.59 -19.72
N THR A 149 -15.73 -8.30 -19.45
CA THR A 149 -16.68 -7.40 -20.12
C THR A 149 -15.97 -6.10 -20.50
N PRO A 150 -16.55 -5.25 -21.36
CA PRO A 150 -15.93 -3.96 -21.68
C PRO A 150 -15.71 -3.04 -20.46
N GLU A 151 -16.49 -3.25 -19.39
CA GLU A 151 -16.46 -2.41 -18.18
C GLU A 151 -15.87 -3.09 -16.94
N HIS A 152 -15.75 -4.42 -16.93
CA HIS A 152 -15.29 -5.19 -15.77
C HIS A 152 -14.33 -6.31 -16.16
N VAL A 153 -13.27 -6.46 -15.38
CA VAL A 153 -12.46 -7.68 -15.30
C VAL A 153 -12.64 -8.25 -13.90
N ILE A 154 -13.13 -9.48 -13.82
CA ILE A 154 -13.30 -10.22 -12.57
C ILE A 154 -12.35 -11.40 -12.61
N ASP A 155 -11.60 -11.62 -11.54
CA ASP A 155 -10.66 -12.73 -11.40
C ASP A 155 -10.92 -13.43 -10.06
N GLY A 156 -10.91 -14.76 -10.04
CA GLY A 156 -11.22 -15.55 -8.85
C GLY A 156 -11.26 -17.03 -9.17
N ASN A 157 -11.98 -17.82 -8.36
CA ASN A 157 -12.27 -19.21 -8.68
C ASN A 157 -13.60 -19.34 -9.43
N GLU A 158 -13.94 -20.56 -9.88
CA GLU A 158 -15.17 -20.79 -10.64
C GLU A 158 -16.43 -20.29 -9.90
N GLU A 159 -16.54 -20.58 -8.60
CA GLU A 159 -17.71 -20.24 -7.80
C GLU A 159 -17.83 -18.72 -7.61
N THR A 160 -16.74 -18.05 -7.23
CA THR A 160 -16.76 -16.60 -6.98
C THR A 160 -17.07 -15.82 -8.25
N VAL A 161 -16.48 -16.20 -9.38
CA VAL A 161 -16.72 -15.57 -10.68
C VAL A 161 -18.16 -15.78 -11.15
N ARG A 162 -18.72 -17.00 -11.02
CA ARG A 162 -20.12 -17.26 -11.41
C ARG A 162 -21.09 -16.47 -10.55
N ASN A 163 -20.88 -16.44 -9.24
CA ASN A 163 -21.74 -15.69 -8.33
C ASN A 163 -21.69 -14.18 -8.63
N ALA A 164 -20.52 -13.63 -8.93
CA ALA A 164 -20.38 -12.23 -9.35
C ALA A 164 -21.14 -11.95 -10.66
N VAL A 165 -21.03 -12.84 -11.66
CA VAL A 165 -21.78 -12.74 -12.92
C VAL A 165 -23.30 -12.81 -12.67
N ASP A 166 -23.75 -13.69 -11.78
CA ASP A 166 -25.17 -13.80 -11.42
C ASP A 166 -25.68 -12.52 -10.77
N LEU A 167 -24.92 -11.93 -9.84
CA LEU A 167 -25.24 -10.64 -9.23
C LEU A 167 -25.26 -9.49 -10.25
N MET A 168 -24.31 -9.46 -11.19
CA MET A 168 -24.32 -8.46 -12.28
C MET A 168 -25.56 -8.55 -13.17
N LYS A 169 -26.08 -9.76 -13.41
CA LYS A 169 -27.20 -9.99 -14.35
C LYS A 169 -28.56 -9.84 -13.68
N ASP A 170 -28.72 -10.41 -12.49
CA ASP A 170 -30.02 -10.54 -11.83
C ASP A 170 -30.15 -9.70 -10.56
N GLY A 171 -29.04 -9.14 -10.06
CA GLY A 171 -28.97 -8.61 -8.71
C GLY A 171 -29.13 -9.69 -7.65
N GLY A 172 -29.23 -9.27 -6.39
CA GLY A 172 -29.43 -10.18 -5.26
C GLY A 172 -28.71 -9.70 -4.01
N PRO A 173 -28.76 -10.49 -2.94
CA PRO A 173 -27.97 -10.22 -1.74
C PRO A 173 -26.48 -10.21 -2.07
N SER A 174 -25.82 -9.14 -1.66
CA SER A 174 -24.42 -8.87 -1.99
C SER A 174 -23.65 -8.40 -0.77
N LEU A 175 -22.36 -8.15 -0.92
CA LEU A 175 -21.55 -7.54 0.13
C LEU A 175 -22.05 -6.13 0.53
N ALA A 176 -22.73 -5.43 -0.38
CA ALA A 176 -23.35 -4.13 -0.07
C ALA A 176 -24.47 -4.23 0.97
N ASP A 177 -25.07 -5.42 1.14
CA ASP A 177 -26.15 -5.69 2.09
C ASP A 177 -25.63 -6.19 3.44
N ASP A 178 -24.31 -6.35 3.62
CA ASP A 178 -23.71 -6.85 4.85
C ASP A 178 -23.80 -5.77 5.96
N PRO A 179 -24.55 -6.02 7.04
CA PRO A 179 -24.78 -5.01 8.08
C PRO A 179 -23.53 -4.71 8.90
N GLU A 180 -22.63 -5.68 9.07
CA GLU A 180 -21.41 -5.52 9.85
C GLU A 180 -20.40 -4.66 9.08
N LEU A 181 -20.19 -4.96 7.80
CA LEU A 181 -19.38 -4.11 6.93
C LEU A 181 -20.00 -2.70 6.81
N GLY A 182 -21.31 -2.62 6.57
CA GLY A 182 -22.02 -1.36 6.44
C GLY A 182 -21.87 -0.46 7.68
N GLU A 183 -21.88 -1.05 8.88
CA GLU A 183 -21.63 -0.34 10.13
C GLU A 183 -20.20 0.19 10.20
N MET A 184 -19.19 -0.64 9.88
CA MET A 184 -17.78 -0.22 9.88
C MET A 184 -17.53 0.93 8.89
N LEU A 185 -18.04 0.79 7.66
CA LEU A 185 -17.89 1.80 6.61
C LEU A 185 -18.56 3.13 6.97
N ALA A 186 -19.63 3.11 7.79
CA ALA A 186 -20.31 4.33 8.23
C ALA A 186 -19.46 5.20 9.18
N TYR A 187 -18.41 4.65 9.80
CA TYR A 187 -17.48 5.38 10.65
C TYR A 187 -16.25 5.92 9.90
N LEU A 188 -16.01 5.45 8.67
CA LEU A 188 -14.87 5.85 7.86
C LEU A 188 -15.20 7.10 7.02
N PRO A 189 -14.21 7.99 6.82
CA PRO A 189 -14.34 9.07 5.84
C PRO A 189 -14.32 8.52 4.42
N GLN A 190 -14.73 9.36 3.46
CA GLN A 190 -14.58 9.01 2.06
C GLN A 190 -13.13 9.18 1.59
N GLY A 191 -12.47 8.06 1.29
CA GLY A 191 -11.07 8.00 0.89
C GLY A 191 -10.80 7.46 -0.51
N PHE A 192 -9.53 7.50 -0.92
CA PHE A 192 -9.05 6.86 -2.14
C PHE A 192 -8.73 5.38 -1.93
N CYS A 193 -8.59 4.94 -0.68
CA CYS A 193 -8.40 3.55 -0.30
C CYS A 193 -9.28 3.26 0.93
N VAL A 194 -9.93 2.10 0.92
CA VAL A 194 -10.72 1.58 2.04
C VAL A 194 -10.37 0.11 2.20
N MET A 195 -10.11 -0.33 3.42
CA MET A 195 -9.93 -1.75 3.72
C MET A 195 -10.79 -2.14 4.90
N ALA A 196 -11.20 -3.39 4.94
CA ALA A 196 -11.85 -3.99 6.09
C ALA A 196 -11.43 -5.45 6.19
N ALA A 197 -11.23 -5.95 7.41
CA ALA A 197 -10.93 -7.35 7.65
C ALA A 197 -11.54 -7.83 8.96
N LYS A 198 -11.94 -9.10 8.99
CA LYS A 198 -12.40 -9.78 10.20
C LYS A 198 -11.22 -10.42 10.93
N GLY A 199 -11.23 -10.34 12.25
CA GLY A 199 -10.18 -10.88 13.10
C GLY A 199 -8.85 -10.13 12.98
N LYS A 200 -7.73 -10.86 13.06
CA LYS A 200 -6.38 -10.30 13.01
C LYS A 200 -5.96 -10.09 11.55
N SER A 201 -5.84 -8.83 11.14
CA SER A 201 -5.57 -8.46 9.75
C SER A 201 -4.12 -8.10 9.44
N GLY A 202 -3.30 -7.83 10.46
CA GLY A 202 -1.91 -7.39 10.25
C GLY A 202 -1.80 -6.06 9.50
N PHE A 203 -2.85 -5.22 9.53
CA PHE A 203 -2.81 -3.91 8.86
C PHE A 203 -1.91 -2.92 9.60
N PHE A 204 -1.74 -3.12 10.90
CA PHE A 204 -0.85 -2.31 11.73
C PHE A 204 0.13 -3.18 12.51
N PRO A 205 1.36 -2.70 12.74
CA PRO A 205 2.41 -3.47 13.42
C PRO A 205 2.05 -3.86 14.87
N TYR A 206 1.06 -3.22 15.49
CA TYR A 206 0.54 -3.60 16.80
C TYR A 206 -0.56 -4.67 16.73
N GLU A 207 -1.05 -5.07 15.56
CA GLU A 207 -2.04 -6.15 15.42
C GLU A 207 -1.41 -7.55 15.50
N ASP A 208 -0.10 -7.67 15.26
CA ASP A 208 0.63 -8.95 15.33
C ASP A 208 0.70 -9.52 16.75
N GLU A 209 0.65 -8.66 17.78
CA GLU A 209 0.53 -9.10 19.18
C GLU A 209 -0.87 -9.62 19.51
N GLY A 210 -1.86 -9.40 18.63
CA GLY A 210 -3.15 -10.03 18.69
C GLY A 210 -4.03 -9.54 19.83
N TRP A 211 -4.84 -8.52 19.57
CA TRP A 211 -5.80 -8.00 20.54
C TRP A 211 -6.92 -9.01 20.80
N ASP A 212 -6.96 -9.57 22.00
CA ASP A 212 -7.92 -10.59 22.43
C ASP A 212 -9.37 -10.08 22.39
N GLY A 213 -10.07 -10.32 21.29
CA GLY A 213 -11.46 -9.89 21.10
C GLY A 213 -11.66 -8.75 20.11
N LEU A 214 -10.64 -8.40 19.32
CA LEU A 214 -10.82 -7.66 18.08
C LEU A 214 -11.64 -8.51 17.09
N GLU A 215 -12.79 -7.99 16.67
CA GLU A 215 -13.70 -8.67 15.73
C GLU A 215 -13.47 -8.18 14.30
N VAL A 216 -13.34 -6.87 14.12
CA VAL A 216 -13.22 -6.25 12.79
C VAL A 216 -12.31 -5.03 12.85
N THR A 217 -11.40 -4.91 11.89
CA THR A 217 -10.66 -3.67 11.59
C THR A 217 -11.13 -3.13 10.25
N ALA A 218 -11.36 -1.83 10.17
CA ALA A 218 -11.56 -1.14 8.91
C ALA A 218 -10.73 0.14 8.88
N LEU A 219 -10.26 0.53 7.70
CA LEU A 219 -9.43 1.72 7.54
C LEU A 219 -9.77 2.46 6.26
N SER A 220 -9.51 3.76 6.23
CA SER A 220 -9.60 4.58 5.04
C SER A 220 -8.44 5.56 4.94
N HIS A 221 -7.93 5.73 3.72
CA HIS A 221 -6.94 6.73 3.37
C HIS A 221 -7.58 7.85 2.58
N THR A 222 -7.41 9.07 3.06
CA THR A 222 -7.91 10.31 2.47
C THR A 222 -6.75 11.20 2.12
N SER A 223 -6.94 12.08 1.14
CA SER A 223 -5.98 13.16 0.88
C SER A 223 -6.70 14.47 1.12
N ASP A 224 -6.12 15.33 1.95
CA ASP A 224 -6.59 16.70 2.13
C ASP A 224 -6.08 17.63 1.01
N GLY A 225 -5.22 17.10 0.16
CA GLY A 225 -4.61 17.77 -0.96
C GLY A 225 -3.46 18.72 -0.63
N ASN A 226 -3.10 18.88 0.64
CA ASN A 226 -2.04 19.78 1.10
C ASN A 226 -0.73 19.05 1.42
N GLY A 227 -0.47 17.91 0.79
CA GLY A 227 0.74 17.12 1.06
C GLY A 227 0.63 16.18 2.26
N THR A 228 -0.58 15.91 2.74
CA THR A 228 -0.83 14.90 3.79
C THR A 228 -1.82 13.84 3.34
N VAL A 229 -1.61 12.62 3.83
CA VAL A 229 -2.58 11.53 3.73
C VAL A 229 -3.18 11.35 5.12
N GLY A 230 -4.49 11.55 5.24
CA GLY A 230 -5.24 11.27 6.45
C GLY A 230 -5.60 9.79 6.49
N ILE A 231 -5.29 9.13 7.59
CA ILE A 231 -5.54 7.71 7.84
C ILE A 231 -6.57 7.63 8.96
N THR A 232 -7.74 7.08 8.68
CA THR A 232 -8.72 6.76 9.73
C THR A 232 -8.82 5.26 9.86
N VAL A 233 -8.69 4.76 11.08
CA VAL A 233 -8.84 3.35 11.44
C VAL A 233 -10.02 3.23 12.39
N VAL A 234 -10.81 2.18 12.24
CA VAL A 234 -11.94 1.83 13.10
C VAL A 234 -11.78 0.37 13.48
N HIS A 235 -11.69 0.11 14.77
CA HIS A 235 -11.68 -1.23 15.34
C HIS A 235 -13.00 -1.49 16.05
N ARG A 236 -13.57 -2.68 15.84
CA ARG A 236 -14.71 -3.21 16.59
C ARG A 236 -14.24 -4.36 17.48
N PHE A 237 -14.61 -4.32 18.74
CA PHE A 237 -14.28 -5.33 19.74
C PHE A 237 -15.54 -6.08 20.20
N LYS A 238 -15.35 -7.32 20.64
CA LYS A 238 -16.40 -8.20 21.17
C LYS A 238 -17.14 -7.61 22.37
N ASP A 239 -16.45 -6.79 23.15
CA ASP A 239 -16.97 -6.15 24.35
C ASP A 239 -16.20 -4.87 24.72
N GLN A 240 -16.82 -4.08 25.57
CA GLN A 240 -16.29 -2.82 26.08
C GLN A 240 -15.01 -2.99 26.92
N ALA A 241 -14.83 -4.13 27.61
CA ALA A 241 -13.67 -4.32 28.47
C ALA A 241 -12.40 -4.50 27.63
N THR A 242 -12.47 -5.33 26.59
CA THR A 242 -11.38 -5.49 25.62
C THR A 242 -11.05 -4.18 24.89
N ALA A 243 -12.06 -3.41 24.51
CA ALA A 243 -11.84 -2.12 23.88
C ALA A 243 -11.05 -1.15 24.79
N HIS A 244 -11.30 -1.18 26.10
CA HIS A 244 -10.59 -0.32 27.05
C HIS A 244 -9.07 -0.55 27.07
N ASP A 245 -8.64 -1.81 27.11
CA ASP A 245 -7.21 -2.14 27.13
C ASP A 245 -6.49 -1.62 25.86
N TYR A 246 -7.20 -1.62 24.71
CA TYR A 246 -6.69 -1.04 23.47
C TYR A 246 -6.58 0.49 23.53
N VAL A 247 -7.54 1.18 24.15
CA VAL A 247 -7.49 2.65 24.31
C VAL A 247 -6.21 3.07 25.03
N ASP A 248 -5.87 2.40 26.14
CA ASP A 248 -4.68 2.73 26.93
C ASP A 248 -3.40 2.63 26.07
N THR A 249 -3.33 1.63 25.19
CA THR A 249 -2.20 1.46 24.25
C THR A 249 -2.13 2.59 23.21
N VAL A 250 -3.29 3.01 22.68
CA VAL A 250 -3.36 4.14 21.73
C VAL A 250 -2.97 5.45 22.43
N GLU A 251 -3.39 5.65 23.68
CA GLU A 251 -3.02 6.82 24.48
C GLU A 251 -1.52 6.88 24.75
N ASP A 252 -0.90 5.76 25.13
CA ASP A 252 0.55 5.67 25.34
C ASP A 252 1.32 5.99 24.05
N SER A 253 0.83 5.50 22.91
CA SER A 253 1.39 5.77 21.58
C SER A 253 1.29 7.25 21.20
N LEU A 254 0.15 7.89 21.47
CA LEU A 254 -0.07 9.32 21.27
C LEU A 254 0.84 10.17 22.18
N ALA A 255 1.02 9.77 23.44
CA ALA A 255 1.84 10.47 24.41
C ALA A 255 3.34 10.34 24.11
N GLY A 256 3.78 9.18 23.61
CA GLY A 256 5.16 8.90 23.22
C GLY A 256 5.60 9.58 21.92
N GLY A 257 4.65 10.05 21.10
CA GLY A 257 4.95 10.59 19.77
C GLY A 257 5.50 9.53 18.80
N THR A 258 5.18 8.26 19.05
CA THR A 258 5.70 7.12 18.30
C THR A 258 5.18 7.18 16.87
N SER A 259 6.10 7.16 15.90
CA SER A 259 5.77 6.94 14.50
C SER A 259 5.76 5.45 14.22
N PHE A 260 4.69 4.96 13.60
CA PHE A 260 4.61 3.57 13.15
C PHE A 260 4.93 3.47 11.67
N HIS A 261 5.57 2.38 11.29
CA HIS A 261 5.72 1.96 9.90
C HIS A 261 4.67 0.87 9.65
N SER A 262 3.78 1.05 8.69
CA SER A 262 2.97 -0.08 8.24
C SER A 262 3.84 -0.93 7.31
N GLU A 263 3.95 -2.23 7.54
CA GLU A 263 4.78 -3.11 6.71
C GLU A 263 4.22 -3.23 5.27
N ASN A 264 2.93 -2.97 5.10
CA ASN A 264 2.20 -3.18 3.85
C ASN A 264 1.98 -1.90 3.03
N ILE A 265 2.23 -0.72 3.60
CA ILE A 265 2.07 0.57 2.92
C ILE A 265 3.27 1.42 3.32
N TYR A 266 4.20 1.54 2.37
CA TYR A 266 5.33 2.46 2.29
C TYR A 266 5.77 3.06 3.63
N SER A 267 7.03 2.80 4.03
CA SER A 267 7.75 3.15 5.27
C SER A 267 7.67 4.60 5.80
N ALA A 268 6.72 5.41 5.35
CA ALA A 268 6.34 6.70 5.87
C ALA A 268 6.05 6.66 7.38
N PRO A 269 6.67 7.57 8.15
CA PRO A 269 6.26 7.82 9.53
C PRO A 269 4.79 8.24 9.59
N ILE A 270 3.96 7.46 10.27
CA ILE A 270 2.57 7.80 10.56
C ILE A 270 2.50 8.47 11.94
N LYS A 271 1.85 9.63 12.02
CA LYS A 271 1.62 10.36 13.26
C LYS A 271 0.16 10.23 13.69
N LEU A 272 -0.07 9.65 14.86
CA LEU A 272 -1.41 9.63 15.47
C LEU A 272 -1.83 11.06 15.86
N GLU A 273 -3.07 11.44 15.56
CA GLU A 273 -3.61 12.76 15.86
C GLU A 273 -4.67 12.73 16.96
N SER A 274 -5.59 11.77 16.88
CA SER A 274 -6.67 11.65 17.86
C SER A 274 -7.26 10.24 17.87
N TYR A 275 -8.03 9.95 18.91
CA TYR A 275 -8.88 8.78 18.94
C TYR A 275 -10.25 9.12 19.53
N ARG A 276 -11.25 8.31 19.23
CA ARG A 276 -12.62 8.42 19.75
C ARG A 276 -13.17 7.04 20.05
N VAL A 277 -13.98 6.97 21.10
CA VAL A 277 -14.62 5.74 21.54
C VAL A 277 -16.13 5.90 21.41
N SER A 278 -16.82 4.87 20.94
CA SER A 278 -18.28 4.89 20.83
C SER A 278 -18.97 4.86 22.19
N GLN A 279 -20.25 5.23 22.22
CA GLN A 279 -21.02 5.28 23.48
C GLN A 279 -21.19 3.89 24.12
N ASN A 280 -21.33 2.84 23.32
CA ASN A 280 -21.28 1.44 23.76
C ASN A 280 -19.85 0.93 23.99
N ARG A 281 -18.84 1.75 23.68
CA ARG A 281 -17.40 1.45 23.80
C ARG A 281 -16.93 0.17 23.11
N GLU A 282 -17.68 -0.30 22.11
CA GLU A 282 -17.27 -1.44 21.27
C GLU A 282 -16.48 -0.99 20.04
N PHE A 283 -16.56 0.29 19.70
CA PHE A 283 -15.82 0.86 18.56
C PHE A 283 -14.80 1.88 19.02
N ILE A 284 -13.62 1.77 18.43
CA ILE A 284 -12.52 2.73 18.60
C ILE A 284 -12.14 3.23 17.23
N ARG A 285 -12.27 4.54 17.04
CA ARG A 285 -11.78 5.24 15.86
C ARG A 285 -10.46 5.92 16.19
N VAL A 286 -9.44 5.68 15.40
CA VAL A 286 -8.15 6.36 15.47
C VAL A 286 -7.97 7.17 14.20
N ASP A 287 -7.61 8.44 14.35
CA ASP A 287 -7.27 9.31 13.23
C ASP A 287 -5.77 9.63 13.31
N ALA A 288 -5.10 9.47 12.17
CA ALA A 288 -3.67 9.65 12.01
C ALA A 288 -3.38 10.36 10.68
N VAL A 289 -2.16 10.86 10.53
CA VAL A 289 -1.69 11.51 9.31
C VAL A 289 -0.31 11.01 8.93
N ALA A 290 -0.07 10.91 7.63
CA ALA A 290 1.24 10.68 7.04
C ALA A 290 1.58 11.82 6.09
N ASN A 291 2.87 12.10 5.92
CA ASN A 291 3.31 12.97 4.83
C ASN A 291 3.01 12.26 3.50
N ALA A 292 2.22 12.88 2.61
CA ALA A 292 1.79 12.25 1.36
C ALA A 292 2.98 11.87 0.47
N ALA A 293 4.01 12.72 0.45
CA ALA A 293 5.20 12.41 -0.31
C ALA A 293 5.86 11.15 0.28
N HIS A 294 6.12 11.02 1.59
CA HIS A 294 6.66 9.76 2.11
C HIS A 294 5.72 8.57 1.89
N TYR A 295 4.40 8.79 2.07
CA TYR A 295 3.37 7.77 1.98
C TYR A 295 3.27 7.14 0.58
N PHE A 296 3.51 7.92 -0.47
CA PHE A 296 3.58 7.39 -1.82
C PHE A 296 5.04 7.16 -2.30
N GLY A 297 6.05 7.29 -1.42
CA GLY A 297 7.46 7.06 -1.77
C GLY A 297 8.21 8.24 -2.42
N TYR A 298 7.70 9.47 -2.29
CA TYR A 298 8.14 10.71 -2.95
C TYR A 298 8.75 11.81 -2.09
N ALA A 299 8.80 11.73 -0.75
CA ALA A 299 9.58 12.75 0.00
C ALA A 299 11.08 12.45 -0.03
N ASP A 300 11.51 11.70 -1.03
CA ASP A 300 12.91 11.56 -1.31
C ASP A 300 13.35 12.82 -2.07
N THR A 301 13.88 13.78 -1.31
CA THR A 301 14.82 14.78 -1.81
C THR A 301 16.14 14.12 -2.20
N SER A 302 16.12 12.87 -2.68
CA SER A 302 17.33 12.12 -2.93
C SER A 302 18.20 12.93 -3.85
N THR A 303 19.46 12.94 -3.50
CA THR A 303 20.49 13.29 -4.45
C THR A 303 21.00 11.98 -5.04
N PRO A 304 21.63 12.01 -6.22
CA PRO A 304 22.26 10.81 -6.76
C PRO A 304 23.15 10.10 -5.71
N GLU A 305 23.88 10.87 -4.90
CA GLU A 305 24.71 10.37 -3.82
C GLU A 305 23.91 9.65 -2.72
N SER A 306 22.74 10.16 -2.33
CA SER A 306 21.93 9.51 -1.28
C SER A 306 21.31 8.22 -1.79
N THR A 307 20.85 8.16 -3.04
CA THR A 307 20.32 6.93 -3.66
C THR A 307 21.38 5.83 -3.70
N ILE A 308 22.61 6.15 -4.11
CA ILE A 308 23.71 5.18 -4.14
C ILE A 308 24.02 4.65 -2.73
N ARG A 309 24.05 5.53 -1.72
CA ARG A 309 24.27 5.10 -0.33
C ARG A 309 23.15 4.23 0.19
N GLU A 310 21.89 4.63 -0.05
CA GLU A 310 20.71 3.87 0.34
C GLU A 310 20.72 2.47 -0.29
N PHE A 311 21.11 2.36 -1.56
CA PHE A 311 21.27 1.08 -2.24
C PHE A 311 22.29 0.19 -1.52
N PHE A 312 23.51 0.65 -1.28
CA PHE A 312 24.52 -0.15 -0.59
C PHE A 312 24.16 -0.46 0.88
N ASP A 313 23.49 0.47 1.58
CA ASP A 313 22.97 0.21 2.92
C ASP A 313 21.91 -0.91 2.91
N ALA A 314 21.03 -0.93 1.90
CA ALA A 314 20.05 -1.98 1.70
C ALA A 314 20.70 -3.34 1.36
N GLU A 315 21.72 -3.35 0.50
CA GLU A 315 22.52 -4.55 0.20
C GLU A 315 23.18 -5.12 1.46
N MET A 316 23.83 -4.28 2.27
CA MET A 316 24.46 -4.71 3.52
C MET A 316 23.44 -5.24 4.55
N ALA A 317 22.23 -4.67 4.57
CA ALA A 317 21.13 -5.11 5.41
C ALA A 317 20.42 -6.37 4.88
N LEU A 318 20.79 -6.84 3.69
CA LEU A 318 20.12 -7.92 2.97
C LEU A 318 18.62 -7.62 2.71
N ASP A 319 18.27 -6.36 2.52
CA ASP A 319 16.91 -5.85 2.35
C ASP A 319 16.59 -5.68 0.86
N ALA A 320 16.17 -6.78 0.22
CA ALA A 320 15.88 -6.83 -1.22
C ALA A 320 14.84 -5.82 -1.67
N THR A 321 13.84 -5.51 -0.82
CA THR A 321 12.80 -4.54 -1.13
C THR A 321 13.38 -3.13 -1.16
N LYS A 322 14.20 -2.74 -0.18
CA LYS A 322 14.86 -1.43 -0.19
C LYS A 322 15.87 -1.29 -1.33
N ALA A 323 16.63 -2.34 -1.61
CA ALA A 323 17.58 -2.34 -2.73
C ALA A 323 16.85 -2.14 -4.06
N ALA A 324 15.79 -2.92 -4.32
CA ALA A 324 14.94 -2.81 -5.50
C ALA A 324 14.34 -1.40 -5.64
N ASN A 325 13.93 -0.78 -4.54
CA ASN A 325 13.39 0.57 -4.54
C ASN A 325 14.41 1.63 -4.97
N CYS A 326 15.71 1.35 -5.00
CA CYS A 326 16.74 2.29 -5.47
C CYS A 326 17.03 2.17 -6.97
N VAL A 327 16.35 1.29 -7.71
CA VAL A 327 16.65 0.93 -9.10
C VAL A 327 15.49 1.28 -10.03
N ALA A 328 15.81 1.74 -11.24
CA ALA A 328 14.85 2.14 -12.26
C ALA A 328 14.30 0.94 -13.05
N GLY A 329 13.06 1.08 -13.53
CA GLY A 329 12.46 0.16 -14.50
C GLY A 329 12.43 -1.31 -14.08
N GLU A 330 12.57 -2.20 -15.07
CA GLU A 330 12.40 -3.65 -14.90
C GLU A 330 13.49 -4.30 -14.02
N GLN A 331 14.66 -3.66 -13.95
CA GLN A 331 15.82 -4.10 -13.16
C GLN A 331 15.51 -4.12 -11.66
N SER A 332 14.59 -3.27 -11.19
CA SER A 332 14.11 -3.29 -9.81
C SER A 332 13.57 -4.67 -9.40
N MET A 333 12.81 -5.33 -10.28
CA MET A 333 12.27 -6.67 -10.03
C MET A 333 13.36 -7.74 -10.08
N GLU A 334 14.32 -7.62 -10.99
CA GLU A 334 15.46 -8.54 -11.08
C GLU A 334 16.31 -8.48 -9.80
N ILE A 335 16.54 -7.27 -9.28
CA ILE A 335 17.17 -7.06 -7.97
C ILE A 335 16.32 -7.73 -6.89
N MET A 336 15.02 -7.45 -6.82
CA MET A 336 14.13 -8.04 -5.81
C MET A 336 14.17 -9.58 -5.82
N TRP A 337 14.18 -10.20 -6.99
CA TRP A 337 14.24 -11.66 -7.14
C TRP A 337 15.64 -12.22 -6.92
N GLY A 338 16.66 -11.60 -7.52
CA GLY A 338 18.05 -12.04 -7.44
C GLY A 338 18.57 -11.97 -6.00
N ILE A 339 18.34 -10.83 -5.35
CA ILE A 339 18.71 -10.57 -3.97
C ILE A 339 17.83 -11.39 -3.02
N GLY A 340 16.52 -11.35 -3.21
CA GLY A 340 15.57 -12.10 -2.39
C GLY A 340 15.85 -13.60 -2.37
N ASN A 341 16.18 -14.20 -3.53
CA ASN A 341 16.49 -15.62 -3.63
C ASN A 341 17.92 -15.94 -3.17
N SER A 342 18.90 -15.10 -3.48
CA SER A 342 20.30 -15.33 -3.08
C SER A 342 20.49 -15.20 -1.58
N PHE A 343 19.83 -14.23 -0.93
CA PHE A 343 19.98 -14.00 0.51
C PHE A 343 19.17 -14.98 1.36
N ARG A 344 17.94 -15.33 0.95
CA ARG A 344 17.13 -16.33 1.70
C ARG A 344 17.72 -17.73 1.65
N SER A 345 18.45 -18.08 0.59
CA SER A 345 19.03 -19.42 0.43
C SER A 345 20.41 -19.58 1.10
N GLN A 346 21.05 -18.48 1.50
CA GLN A 346 22.45 -18.47 1.95
C GLN A 346 22.59 -17.95 3.39
N ARG A 347 22.39 -18.84 4.37
CA ARG A 347 22.50 -18.52 5.81
C ARG A 347 23.85 -17.93 6.25
N ASP A 348 24.89 -18.09 5.44
CA ASP A 348 26.26 -17.66 5.72
C ASP A 348 26.77 -16.59 4.73
N TYR A 349 25.86 -15.81 4.13
CA TYR A 349 26.22 -14.66 3.31
C TYR A 349 26.22 -13.37 4.14
N SER A 350 27.27 -12.56 4.00
CA SER A 350 27.31 -11.19 4.51
C SER A 350 28.06 -10.27 3.54
N LEU A 351 27.60 -9.02 3.44
CA LEU A 351 28.23 -7.97 2.66
C LEU A 351 28.56 -6.80 3.58
N GLU A 352 29.81 -6.32 3.50
CA GLU A 352 30.24 -5.08 4.12
C GLU A 352 30.83 -4.16 3.04
N VAL A 353 30.36 -2.92 3.01
CA VAL A 353 30.88 -1.85 2.17
C VAL A 353 31.56 -0.82 3.07
N SER A 354 32.79 -0.46 2.73
CA SER A 354 33.57 0.54 3.46
C SER A 354 34.27 1.49 2.50
N ASN A 355 34.69 2.65 3.01
CA ASN A 355 35.38 3.69 2.24
C ASN A 355 34.63 4.12 0.96
N LEU A 356 33.29 4.07 0.97
CA LEU A 356 32.46 4.48 -0.17
C LEU A 356 32.57 5.99 -0.42
N GLU A 357 33.40 6.33 -1.41
CA GLU A 357 33.52 7.64 -2.03
C GLU A 357 32.62 7.70 -3.27
N ILE A 358 31.88 8.81 -3.40
CA ILE A 358 30.95 9.04 -4.51
C ILE A 358 31.24 10.42 -5.07
N VAL A 359 31.53 10.48 -6.37
CA VAL A 359 31.78 11.72 -7.09
C VAL A 359 30.80 11.83 -8.25
N ILE A 360 29.90 12.81 -8.20
CA ILE A 360 28.99 13.07 -9.31
C ILE A 360 29.74 13.82 -10.40
N ILE A 361 30.06 13.13 -11.49
CA ILE A 361 30.82 13.66 -12.61
C ILE A 361 29.92 14.30 -13.67
N GLU A 362 28.66 13.88 -13.75
CA GLU A 362 27.64 14.50 -14.59
C GLU A 362 26.30 14.57 -13.86
N LYS A 363 25.59 15.70 -13.97
CA LYS A 363 24.23 15.84 -13.43
C LYS A 363 23.40 16.83 -14.25
N THR A 364 22.26 16.36 -14.73
CA THR A 364 21.20 17.13 -15.37
C THR A 364 19.95 17.13 -14.49
N GLY A 365 18.83 17.64 -15.01
CA GLY A 365 17.54 17.58 -14.31
C GLY A 365 16.97 16.17 -14.20
N THR A 366 17.36 15.25 -15.09
CA THR A 366 16.77 13.91 -15.23
C THR A 366 17.77 12.77 -15.30
N HIS A 367 19.08 13.07 -15.32
CA HIS A 367 20.15 12.09 -15.48
C HIS A 367 21.38 12.49 -14.67
N ALA A 368 22.12 11.52 -14.11
CA ALA A 368 23.37 11.74 -13.41
C ALA A 368 24.31 10.54 -13.61
N ILE A 369 25.62 10.80 -13.59
CA ILE A 369 26.66 9.78 -13.61
C ILE A 369 27.54 10.00 -12.39
N ALA A 370 27.77 8.92 -11.64
CA ALA A 370 28.60 8.92 -10.44
C ALA A 370 29.79 7.98 -10.64
N GLU A 371 31.00 8.46 -10.35
CA GLU A 371 32.16 7.61 -10.11
C GLU A 371 32.18 7.18 -8.65
N LEU A 372 32.50 5.92 -8.43
CA LEU A 372 32.50 5.27 -7.14
C LEU A 372 33.88 4.68 -6.87
N SER A 373 34.33 4.79 -5.63
CA SER A 373 35.48 4.05 -5.13
C SER A 373 35.10 3.48 -3.76
N LEU A 374 35.16 2.16 -3.61
CA LEU A 374 34.73 1.48 -2.40
C LEU A 374 35.50 0.19 -2.15
N ASP A 375 35.57 -0.20 -0.88
CA ASP A 375 36.08 -1.50 -0.46
C ASP A 375 34.91 -2.42 -0.10
N ILE A 376 34.85 -3.57 -0.77
CA ILE A 376 33.82 -4.59 -0.55
C ILE A 376 34.44 -5.79 0.15
N ARG A 377 33.82 -6.21 1.25
CA ARG A 377 34.11 -7.48 1.94
C ARG A 377 32.86 -8.36 1.90
N GLU A 378 32.97 -9.47 1.18
CA GLU A 378 31.93 -10.51 1.08
C GLU A 378 32.36 -11.71 1.90
N THR A 379 31.45 -12.24 2.72
CA THR A 379 31.61 -13.57 3.32
C THR A 379 30.57 -14.50 2.71
N PHE A 380 31.01 -15.64 2.19
CA PHE A 380 30.12 -16.66 1.66
C PHE A 380 30.61 -18.06 2.03
N GLY A 381 29.80 -18.81 2.78
CA GLY A 381 30.14 -20.17 3.22
C GLY A 381 31.44 -20.22 4.03
N GLY A 382 31.66 -19.21 4.89
CA GLY A 382 32.86 -19.05 5.72
C GLY A 382 34.12 -18.61 4.96
N LYS A 383 34.05 -18.40 3.64
CA LYS A 383 35.15 -17.80 2.86
C LYS A 383 34.96 -16.31 2.76
N VAL A 384 36.02 -15.56 3.03
CA VAL A 384 36.05 -14.10 2.91
C VAL A 384 36.72 -13.70 1.60
N ARG A 385 36.10 -12.80 0.85
CA ARG A 385 36.67 -12.12 -0.31
C ARG A 385 36.66 -10.61 -0.04
N GLU A 386 37.82 -9.99 -0.17
CA GLU A 386 37.97 -8.53 -0.09
C GLU A 386 38.43 -8.01 -1.44
N ARG A 387 37.86 -6.90 -1.89
CA ARG A 387 38.28 -6.22 -3.12
C ARG A 387 38.03 -4.72 -3.00
N HIS A 388 38.94 -3.95 -3.59
CA HIS A 388 38.70 -2.56 -3.94
C HIS A 388 37.98 -2.52 -5.29
N VAL A 389 36.97 -1.67 -5.42
CA VAL A 389 36.16 -1.50 -6.63
C VAL A 389 36.10 -0.02 -6.97
N ASP A 390 36.56 0.29 -8.18
CA ASP A 390 36.28 1.56 -8.84
C ASP A 390 35.22 1.28 -9.92
N ASP A 391 34.10 1.99 -9.89
CA ASP A 391 32.97 1.75 -10.78
C ASP A 391 32.28 3.05 -11.19
N THR A 392 31.41 2.97 -12.19
CA THR A 392 30.55 4.08 -12.62
C THR A 392 29.10 3.64 -12.54
N MET A 393 28.26 4.43 -11.88
CA MET A 393 26.82 4.24 -11.85
C MET A 393 26.10 5.34 -12.61
N GLU A 394 25.17 4.94 -13.46
CA GLU A 394 24.21 5.82 -14.09
C GLU A 394 22.95 5.91 -13.25
N LEU A 395 22.35 7.10 -13.21
CA LEU A 395 21.13 7.36 -12.49
C LEU A 395 20.17 8.15 -13.35
N VAL A 396 18.90 7.75 -13.31
CA VAL A 396 17.80 8.50 -13.91
C VAL A 396 16.92 9.08 -12.83
N LYS A 397 16.30 10.22 -13.15
CA LYS A 397 15.29 10.81 -12.30
C LYS A 397 13.91 10.41 -12.79
N GLU A 398 13.25 9.52 -12.04
CA GLU A 398 11.86 9.17 -12.26
C GLU A 398 11.00 9.89 -11.22
N GLY A 399 10.10 10.74 -11.69
CA GLY A 399 9.34 11.60 -10.80
C GLY A 399 10.25 12.58 -10.04
N ASN A 400 10.24 12.48 -8.71
CA ASN A 400 11.10 13.28 -7.83
C ASN A 400 12.33 12.53 -7.31
N ARG A 401 12.49 11.24 -7.63
CA ARG A 401 13.52 10.36 -7.06
C ARG A 401 14.63 10.07 -8.07
N TRP A 402 15.86 9.99 -7.59
CA TRP A 402 16.96 9.42 -8.37
C TRP A 402 17.00 7.92 -8.16
N LEU A 403 17.13 7.18 -9.25
CA LEU A 403 17.17 5.72 -9.27
C LEU A 403 18.40 5.27 -10.07
N LEU A 404 19.04 4.19 -9.64
CA LEU A 404 20.12 3.54 -10.36
C LEU A 404 19.58 2.96 -11.67
N GLN A 405 20.26 3.25 -12.77
CA GLN A 405 20.03 2.60 -14.06
C GLN A 405 21.23 1.70 -14.34
N PHE A 406 21.01 0.39 -14.39
CA PHE A 406 22.04 -0.51 -14.86
C PHE A 406 22.03 -0.50 -16.39
N PRO A 407 23.20 -0.63 -17.04
CA PRO A 407 23.22 -0.86 -18.48
C PRO A 407 22.37 -2.10 -18.78
N GLU A 408 21.48 -2.01 -19.77
CA GLU A 408 20.82 -3.20 -20.31
C GLU A 408 21.95 -4.15 -20.70
N GLY A 409 22.02 -5.31 -20.05
CA GLY A 409 23.05 -6.29 -20.35
C GLY A 409 22.99 -6.53 -21.86
N GLU A 410 24.07 -6.24 -22.58
CA GLU A 410 24.20 -6.74 -23.95
C GLU A 410 23.94 -8.24 -23.82
N GLU A 411 22.84 -8.73 -24.42
CA GLU A 411 22.52 -10.15 -24.44
C GLU A 411 23.80 -10.86 -24.87
N SER A 412 24.47 -11.52 -23.92
CA SER A 412 25.69 -12.22 -24.23
C SER A 412 25.27 -13.32 -25.19
N GLU A 413 25.63 -13.19 -26.47
CA GLU A 413 25.54 -14.25 -27.46
C GLU A 413 26.43 -15.41 -26.97
N GLU A 414 25.94 -16.22 -26.03
CA GLU A 414 26.51 -17.53 -25.65
C GLU A 414 25.83 -18.67 -26.42
#